data_AF-A0A261Y6Q9-F1
#
_entry.id   AF-A0A261Y6Q9-F1
#
_cell.length_a   1.000
_cell.length_b   1.000
_cell.length_c   1.000
_cell.angle_alpha   90.00
_cell.angle_beta   90.00
_cell.angle_gamma   90.00
#
_symmetry.space_group_name_H-M   'P 1'
#
loop_
_entity.id
_entity.type
_entity.pdbx_description
1 polymer ?
#
loop_
_entity_poly.entity_id
_entity_poly.type
_entity_poly.pdbx_seq_one_letter_code
_entity_poly.pdbx_strand_id
1 'polypeptide(L)'
;MVAPNEALNTSCAQRKFLPFSPLDRRTDEFHLSTMRLLNLWALLVLKFLSSVAGCSAAFHLGEPAAKALVARSNTTVSICSTCTPSLTSCDFYSCLEDQYHCGPNGYPIGYGLKYCEKYTANADKFSTQGQQWIDNVRLCLQQDLLKDANCNSNCTAVNDDAFASHAGCYIQSGLCSLPPTDWIAIEETIGFLTIFETWNAFKEALDAAGACAELIAMGNTLVATGQWQ
;
A
#
# COMPACT_ATOMS: atom_id res chain seq x y z
N MET A 1 39.27 53.71 70.93
CA MET A 1 39.54 52.45 71.65
C MET A 1 39.29 51.33 70.63
N VAL A 2 40.31 50.99 69.82
CA VAL A 2 41.29 49.88 69.97
C VAL A 2 40.65 48.50 69.69
N ALA A 3 41.19 47.82 68.67
CA ALA A 3 40.85 46.48 68.15
C ALA A 3 41.57 45.35 68.96
N PRO A 4 41.88 44.12 68.47
CA PRO A 4 41.35 43.23 67.39
C PRO A 4 41.31 41.71 67.79
N ASN A 5 41.15 40.82 66.80
CA ASN A 5 41.83 39.51 66.58
C ASN A 5 41.18 38.14 66.89
N GLU A 6 41.24 37.31 65.82
CA GLU A 6 41.74 35.93 65.71
C GLU A 6 40.81 34.69 65.61
N ALA A 7 41.34 33.75 64.82
CA ALA A 7 40.75 32.62 64.10
C ALA A 7 40.70 31.30 64.91
N LEU A 8 40.17 30.23 64.29
CA LEU A 8 40.56 28.78 64.36
C LEU A 8 39.38 27.94 63.80
N ASN A 9 39.50 27.15 62.73
CA ASN A 9 40.27 25.92 62.44
C ASN A 9 39.42 24.63 62.57
N THR A 10 39.62 23.79 61.55
CA THR A 10 39.09 22.46 61.18
C THR A 10 38.88 21.41 62.29
N SER A 11 37.94 20.47 62.06
CA SER A 11 38.25 19.02 62.06
C SER A 11 37.08 18.14 61.55
N CYS A 12 37.42 17.21 60.65
CA CYS A 12 36.65 16.04 60.22
C CYS A 12 36.75 14.90 61.25
N ALA A 13 35.65 14.20 61.56
CA ALA A 13 35.68 12.76 61.93
C ALA A 13 34.28 12.10 62.01
N GLN A 14 33.95 11.36 60.94
CA GLN A 14 33.48 9.96 60.91
C GLN A 14 32.39 9.44 61.90
N ARG A 15 31.26 8.96 61.32
CA ARG A 15 30.59 7.73 61.79
C ARG A 15 30.14 6.82 60.62
N LYS A 16 30.92 5.75 60.48
CA LYS A 16 30.68 4.36 60.01
C LYS A 16 29.38 4.04 59.25
N PHE A 17 29.57 3.58 58.01
CA PHE A 17 28.67 2.76 57.20
C PHE A 17 28.59 1.31 57.72
N LEU A 18 27.40 0.72 57.64
CA LEU A 18 27.18 -0.73 57.68
C LEU A 18 27.01 -1.26 56.25
N PRO A 19 27.44 -2.50 55.95
CA PRO A 19 27.52 -3.03 54.60
C PRO A 19 26.18 -3.55 54.08
N PHE A 20 25.85 -3.22 52.83
CA PHE A 20 24.84 -3.92 52.03
C PHE A 20 25.44 -5.18 51.38
N SER A 21 24.65 -6.24 51.35
CA SER A 21 25.00 -7.55 50.81
C SER A 21 25.07 -7.58 49.27
N PRO A 22 25.83 -8.50 48.65
CA PRO A 22 25.93 -8.64 47.20
C PRO A 22 24.82 -9.54 46.62
N LEU A 23 24.05 -9.02 45.68
CA LEU A 23 23.26 -9.74 44.67
C LEU A 23 23.76 -9.19 43.31
N ASP A 24 23.99 -9.90 42.22
CA ASP A 24 24.04 -11.32 41.85
C ASP A 24 24.90 -11.33 40.56
N ARG A 25 25.95 -12.15 40.48
CA ARG A 25 26.95 -12.15 39.39
C ARG A 25 26.54 -13.09 38.22
N ARG A 26 25.34 -13.67 38.27
CA ARG A 26 24.88 -14.73 37.36
C ARG A 26 24.19 -14.22 36.08
N THR A 27 23.71 -12.98 36.03
CA THR A 27 23.00 -12.43 34.86
C THR A 27 23.94 -11.95 33.75
N ASP A 28 25.19 -11.62 34.07
CA ASP A 28 26.12 -11.01 33.11
C ASP A 28 26.76 -12.02 32.14
N GLU A 29 26.97 -13.27 32.58
CA GLU A 29 27.51 -14.32 31.68
C GLU A 29 26.51 -14.77 30.62
N PHE A 30 25.20 -14.71 30.91
CA PHE A 30 24.15 -15.07 29.95
C PHE A 30 24.01 -14.01 28.85
N HIS A 31 24.15 -12.72 29.19
CA HIS A 31 24.15 -11.62 28.23
C HIS A 31 25.40 -11.60 27.33
N LEU A 32 26.58 -11.95 27.86
CA LEU A 32 27.80 -11.95 27.06
C LEU A 32 27.87 -13.12 26.06
N SER A 33 27.30 -14.27 26.40
CA SER A 33 27.23 -15.44 25.51
C SER A 33 26.24 -15.22 24.35
N THR A 34 25.08 -14.64 24.62
CA THR A 34 24.06 -14.32 23.61
C THR A 34 24.53 -13.25 22.64
N MET A 35 25.24 -12.22 23.10
CA MET A 35 25.84 -11.19 22.23
C MET A 35 26.95 -11.74 21.32
N ARG A 36 27.73 -12.73 21.78
CA ARG A 36 28.76 -13.38 20.95
C ARG A 36 28.14 -14.24 19.84
N LEU A 37 27.03 -14.93 20.11
CA LEU A 37 26.32 -15.74 19.11
C LEU A 37 25.59 -14.88 18.07
N LEU A 38 25.00 -13.75 18.47
CA LEU A 38 24.36 -12.79 17.55
C LEU A 38 25.39 -12.12 16.62
N ASN A 39 26.57 -11.75 17.13
CA ASN A 39 27.65 -11.21 16.30
C ASN A 39 28.24 -12.23 15.32
N LEU A 40 28.35 -13.50 15.71
CA LEU A 40 28.78 -14.57 14.80
C LEU A 40 27.76 -14.82 13.69
N TRP A 41 26.46 -14.78 13.99
CA TRP A 41 25.40 -14.89 12.99
C TRP A 41 25.39 -13.70 12.03
N ALA A 42 25.51 -12.46 12.54
CA ALA A 42 25.61 -11.27 11.70
C ALA A 42 26.83 -11.30 10.76
N LEU A 43 27.99 -11.78 11.23
CA LEU A 43 29.18 -11.94 10.40
C LEU A 43 29.04 -13.05 9.35
N LEU A 44 28.30 -14.12 9.63
CA LEU A 44 27.99 -15.17 8.65
C LEU A 44 27.02 -14.67 7.56
N VAL A 45 26.00 -13.88 7.92
CA VAL A 45 25.08 -13.23 6.96
C VAL A 45 25.82 -12.21 6.08
N LEU A 46 26.71 -11.39 6.66
CA LEU A 46 27.55 -10.46 5.89
C LEU A 46 28.49 -11.18 4.91
N LYS A 47 29.08 -12.31 5.32
CA LYS A 47 29.91 -13.14 4.41
C LYS A 47 29.09 -13.79 3.30
N PHE A 48 27.84 -14.18 3.57
CA PHE A 48 26.94 -14.73 2.55
C PHE A 48 26.49 -13.66 1.54
N LEU A 49 26.20 -12.43 2.00
CA LEU A 49 25.88 -11.29 1.12
C LEU A 49 27.07 -10.85 0.25
N SER A 50 28.31 -11.04 0.71
CA SER A 50 29.49 -10.76 -0.14
C SER A 50 29.74 -11.79 -1.26
N SER A 51 28.99 -12.90 -1.30
CA SER A 51 29.11 -13.92 -2.36
C SER A 51 28.15 -13.72 -3.55
N VAL A 52 27.30 -12.70 -3.53
CA VAL A 52 26.41 -12.35 -4.67
C VAL A 52 26.91 -11.15 -5.50
N ALA A 53 28.05 -10.55 -5.14
CA ALA A 53 28.69 -9.47 -5.92
C ALA A 53 29.57 -10.00 -7.07
N GLY A 54 29.08 -11.00 -7.81
CA GLY A 54 29.84 -11.74 -8.83
C GLY A 54 29.13 -11.92 -10.18
N CYS A 55 28.06 -11.16 -10.48
CA CYS A 55 27.54 -11.07 -11.84
C CYS A 55 28.05 -9.78 -12.49
N SER A 56 29.16 -9.90 -13.23
CA SER A 56 29.57 -8.86 -14.17
C SER A 56 28.45 -8.64 -15.18
N ALA A 57 27.98 -7.40 -15.28
CA ALA A 57 27.09 -6.97 -16.34
C ALA A 57 27.82 -7.08 -17.69
N ALA A 58 27.59 -8.18 -18.40
CA ALA A 58 27.85 -8.23 -19.83
C ALA A 58 26.77 -7.38 -20.52
N PHE A 59 27.15 -6.17 -20.92
CA PHE A 59 26.37 -5.30 -21.78
C PHE A 59 26.26 -5.97 -23.15
N HIS A 60 25.25 -6.82 -23.34
CA HIS A 60 24.89 -7.29 -24.68
C HIS A 60 24.28 -6.13 -25.45
N LEU A 61 24.98 -5.71 -26.50
CA LEU A 61 24.49 -4.80 -27.52
C LEU A 61 23.17 -5.36 -28.06
N GLY A 62 22.07 -4.67 -27.74
CA GLY A 62 20.76 -4.98 -28.30
C GLY A 62 20.79 -4.85 -29.81
N GLU A 63 20.35 -5.89 -30.50
CA GLU A 63 19.94 -5.81 -31.89
C GLU A 63 18.80 -4.80 -32.04
N PRO A 64 18.75 -3.99 -33.10
CA PRO A 64 17.58 -3.20 -33.38
C PRO A 64 16.43 -4.14 -33.69
N ALA A 65 15.39 -4.10 -32.86
CA ALA A 65 14.14 -4.80 -33.08
C ALA A 65 13.67 -4.53 -34.52
N ALA A 66 13.81 -5.53 -35.39
CA ALA A 66 13.04 -5.58 -36.61
C ALA A 66 11.57 -5.51 -36.16
N LYS A 67 10.91 -4.39 -36.51
CA LYS A 67 9.45 -4.25 -36.40
C LYS A 67 8.83 -5.39 -37.19
N ALA A 68 8.54 -6.49 -36.51
CA ALA A 68 7.57 -7.44 -36.98
C ALA A 68 6.22 -6.71 -36.93
N LEU A 69 5.81 -6.18 -38.08
CA LEU A 69 4.43 -5.82 -38.33
C LEU A 69 3.64 -7.13 -38.24
N VAL A 70 3.18 -7.48 -37.05
CA VAL A 70 2.13 -8.49 -36.90
C VAL A 70 0.92 -7.90 -37.61
N ALA A 71 0.59 -8.46 -38.76
CA ALA A 71 -0.68 -8.23 -39.40
C ALA A 71 -1.75 -8.54 -38.35
N ARG A 72 -2.53 -7.51 -37.98
CA ARG A 72 -3.69 -7.64 -37.10
C ARG A 72 -4.64 -8.62 -37.77
N SER A 73 -4.57 -9.89 -37.39
CA SER A 73 -5.59 -10.85 -37.74
C SER A 73 -6.89 -10.26 -37.25
N ASN A 74 -7.86 -10.15 -38.16
CA ASN A 74 -9.23 -9.77 -37.85
C ASN A 74 -9.89 -10.95 -37.14
N THR A 75 -9.33 -11.36 -36.01
CA THR A 75 -9.97 -12.27 -35.08
C THR A 75 -11.13 -11.46 -34.52
N THR A 76 -12.35 -11.80 -34.92
CA THR A 76 -13.55 -11.32 -34.26
C THR A 76 -13.43 -11.73 -32.80
N VAL A 77 -12.93 -10.83 -31.95
CA VAL A 77 -13.05 -10.97 -30.51
C VAL A 77 -14.55 -11.04 -30.28
N SER A 78 -15.03 -12.24 -29.98
CA SER A 78 -16.41 -12.40 -29.54
C SER A 78 -16.51 -11.59 -28.26
N ILE A 79 -17.19 -10.44 -28.32
CA ILE A 79 -17.56 -9.70 -27.12
C ILE A 79 -18.65 -10.55 -26.48
N CYS A 80 -18.29 -11.24 -25.41
CA CYS A 80 -19.15 -12.28 -24.84
C CYS A 80 -20.13 -11.72 -23.82
N SER A 81 -19.97 -10.45 -23.47
CA SER A 81 -20.82 -9.77 -22.54
C SER A 81 -21.77 -8.81 -23.23
N THR A 82 -23.07 -9.04 -23.03
CA THR A 82 -24.15 -8.08 -23.33
C THR A 82 -24.36 -7.08 -22.19
N CYS A 83 -23.51 -7.11 -21.16
CA CYS A 83 -23.64 -6.23 -20.00
C CYS A 83 -23.33 -4.80 -20.44
N THR A 84 -24.20 -3.88 -20.06
CA THR A 84 -24.09 -2.47 -20.46
C THR A 84 -23.43 -1.68 -19.32
N PRO A 85 -22.22 -1.11 -19.54
CA PRO A 85 -21.61 -0.21 -18.57
C PRO A 85 -22.48 1.03 -18.36
N SER A 86 -22.45 1.57 -17.15
CA SER A 86 -23.25 2.71 -16.74
C SER A 86 -22.46 3.65 -15.85
N LEU A 87 -22.67 4.94 -16.06
CA LEU A 87 -22.16 5.98 -15.18
C LEU A 87 -22.83 5.95 -13.81
N THR A 88 -24.06 5.44 -13.68
CA THR A 88 -24.87 5.63 -12.46
C THR A 88 -25.44 4.34 -11.88
N SER A 89 -25.38 3.22 -12.63
CA SER A 89 -25.92 1.94 -12.20
C SER A 89 -24.82 0.91 -11.91
N CYS A 90 -25.09 0.06 -10.94
CA CYS A 90 -24.28 -1.11 -10.58
C CYS A 90 -24.78 -2.41 -11.22
N ASP A 91 -25.88 -2.39 -11.99
CA ASP A 91 -26.51 -3.58 -12.60
C ASP A 91 -25.58 -4.36 -13.52
N PHE A 92 -24.54 -3.70 -14.06
CA PHE A 92 -23.47 -4.32 -14.84
C PHE A 92 -22.91 -5.57 -14.13
N TYR A 93 -22.67 -5.48 -12.82
CA TYR A 93 -22.06 -6.56 -12.06
C TYR A 93 -23.00 -7.76 -11.87
N SER A 94 -24.30 -7.52 -11.73
CA SER A 94 -25.31 -8.60 -11.69
C SER A 94 -25.38 -9.32 -13.03
N CYS A 95 -25.36 -8.58 -14.14
CA CYS A 95 -25.27 -9.17 -15.47
C CYS A 95 -23.97 -9.98 -15.67
N LEU A 96 -22.85 -9.50 -15.15
CA LEU A 96 -21.57 -10.20 -15.23
C LEU A 96 -21.61 -11.52 -14.43
N GLU A 97 -22.27 -11.52 -13.27
CA GLU A 97 -22.51 -12.74 -12.49
C GLU A 97 -23.43 -13.72 -13.23
N ASP A 98 -24.46 -13.24 -13.93
CA ASP A 98 -25.34 -14.10 -14.74
C ASP A 98 -24.61 -14.75 -15.92
N GLN A 99 -23.48 -14.21 -16.36
CA GLN A 99 -22.67 -14.78 -17.44
C GLN A 99 -21.59 -15.73 -16.93
N TYR A 100 -20.88 -15.35 -15.87
CA TYR A 100 -19.70 -16.09 -15.41
C TYR A 100 -19.96 -16.98 -14.20
N HIS A 101 -21.06 -16.77 -13.46
CA HIS A 101 -21.48 -17.56 -12.30
C HIS A 101 -20.38 -17.75 -11.25
N CYS A 102 -19.73 -16.65 -10.86
CA CYS A 102 -18.60 -16.68 -9.94
C CYS A 102 -18.98 -16.84 -8.47
N GLY A 103 -20.27 -16.76 -8.18
CA GLY A 103 -20.85 -16.91 -6.87
C GLY A 103 -20.71 -15.66 -6.00
N PRO A 104 -21.28 -15.69 -4.79
CA PRO A 104 -21.36 -14.52 -3.91
C PRO A 104 -20.01 -13.98 -3.43
N ASN A 105 -18.96 -14.82 -3.47
CA ASN A 105 -17.59 -14.43 -3.12
C ASN A 105 -16.74 -14.08 -4.35
N GLY A 106 -17.26 -14.29 -5.55
CA GLY A 106 -16.59 -13.93 -6.80
C GLY A 106 -16.53 -12.42 -6.99
N TYR A 107 -15.66 -11.97 -7.89
CA TYR A 107 -15.47 -10.53 -8.12
C TYR A 107 -16.78 -9.78 -8.44
N PRO A 108 -17.67 -10.25 -9.34
CA PRO A 108 -18.87 -9.49 -9.70
C PRO A 108 -19.72 -9.09 -8.51
N ILE A 109 -20.05 -10.05 -7.63
CA ILE A 109 -20.92 -9.80 -6.47
C ILE A 109 -20.13 -9.39 -5.23
N GLY A 110 -19.11 -10.17 -4.86
CA GLY A 110 -18.36 -10.02 -3.62
C GLY A 110 -17.50 -8.76 -3.54
N TYR A 111 -17.18 -8.16 -4.68
CA TYR A 111 -16.35 -6.96 -4.77
C TYR A 111 -17.01 -5.86 -5.62
N GLY A 112 -17.21 -6.10 -6.92
CA GLY A 112 -17.69 -5.10 -7.89
C GLY A 112 -19.02 -4.46 -7.48
N LEU A 113 -20.08 -5.26 -7.38
CA LEU A 113 -21.41 -4.80 -6.97
C LEU A 113 -21.37 -4.17 -5.57
N LYS A 114 -20.78 -4.88 -4.60
CA LYS A 114 -20.66 -4.44 -3.20
C LYS A 114 -20.07 -3.04 -3.07
N TYR A 115 -18.94 -2.75 -3.71
CA TYR A 115 -18.30 -1.44 -3.60
C TYR A 115 -18.95 -0.39 -4.50
N CYS A 116 -19.48 -0.77 -5.66
CA CYS A 116 -20.27 0.14 -6.49
C CYS A 116 -21.49 0.68 -5.72
N GLU A 117 -22.23 -0.19 -5.03
CA GLU A 117 -23.38 0.20 -4.22
C GLU A 117 -22.97 1.06 -3.02
N LYS A 118 -21.84 0.73 -2.37
CA LYS A 118 -21.30 1.56 -1.27
C LYS A 118 -20.97 2.98 -1.73
N TYR A 119 -20.30 3.16 -2.86
CA TYR A 119 -20.04 4.50 -3.41
C TYR A 119 -21.33 5.22 -3.77
N THR A 120 -22.29 4.52 -4.34
CA THR A 120 -23.62 5.09 -4.66
C THR A 120 -24.35 5.56 -3.40
N ALA A 121 -24.31 4.77 -2.33
CA ALA A 121 -24.97 5.08 -1.07
C ALA A 121 -24.28 6.19 -0.25
N ASN A 122 -23.00 6.47 -0.51
CA ASN A 122 -22.22 7.49 0.20
C ASN A 122 -21.88 8.70 -0.69
N ALA A 123 -22.43 8.79 -1.90
CA ALA A 123 -22.08 9.83 -2.87
C ALA A 123 -22.31 11.26 -2.34
N ASP A 124 -23.23 11.44 -1.39
CA ASP A 124 -23.52 12.70 -0.72
C ASP A 124 -22.39 13.20 0.20
N LYS A 125 -21.50 12.30 0.65
CA LYS A 125 -20.29 12.67 1.42
C LYS A 125 -19.19 13.28 0.55
N PHE A 126 -19.28 13.11 -0.75
CA PHE A 126 -18.28 13.59 -1.70
C PHE A 126 -18.62 14.98 -2.19
N SER A 127 -17.58 15.76 -2.48
CA SER A 127 -17.69 17.00 -3.22
C SER A 127 -18.32 16.76 -4.61
N THR A 128 -18.74 17.82 -5.29
CA THR A 128 -19.21 17.71 -6.68
C THR A 128 -18.15 17.07 -7.60
N GLN A 129 -16.87 17.32 -7.34
CA GLN A 129 -15.77 16.70 -8.09
C GLN A 129 -15.63 15.21 -7.74
N GLY A 130 -15.77 14.86 -6.46
CA GLY A 130 -15.75 13.47 -5.99
C GLY A 130 -16.92 12.64 -6.55
N GLN A 131 -18.11 13.23 -6.65
CA GLN A 131 -19.27 12.58 -7.29
C GLN A 131 -19.02 12.30 -8.77
N GLN A 132 -18.43 13.25 -9.51
CA GLN A 132 -18.02 13.02 -10.90
C GLN A 132 -16.95 11.93 -11.00
N TRP A 133 -16.00 11.91 -10.07
CA TRP A 133 -14.98 10.86 -10.00
C TRP A 133 -15.61 9.48 -9.76
N ILE A 134 -16.58 9.35 -8.86
CA ILE A 134 -17.34 8.10 -8.62
C ILE A 134 -17.99 7.60 -9.92
N ASP A 135 -18.67 8.47 -10.65
CA ASP A 135 -19.33 8.09 -11.90
C ASP A 135 -18.33 7.66 -12.97
N ASN A 136 -17.25 8.42 -13.14
CA ASN A 136 -16.20 8.14 -14.11
C ASN A 136 -15.47 6.83 -13.80
N VAL A 137 -15.11 6.58 -12.53
CA VAL A 137 -14.38 5.37 -12.14
C VAL A 137 -15.28 4.14 -12.26
N ARG A 138 -16.57 4.25 -11.90
CA ARG A 138 -17.57 3.21 -12.10
C ARG A 138 -17.65 2.82 -13.58
N LEU A 139 -17.82 3.81 -14.47
CA LEU A 139 -17.89 3.53 -15.91
C LEU A 139 -16.60 2.91 -16.44
N CYS A 140 -15.44 3.45 -16.06
CA CYS A 140 -14.15 2.95 -16.52
C CYS A 140 -13.93 1.49 -16.15
N LEU A 141 -14.15 1.12 -14.88
CA LEU A 141 -13.97 -0.26 -14.39
C LEU A 141 -14.89 -1.23 -15.13
N GLN A 142 -16.15 -0.84 -15.36
CA GLN A 142 -17.10 -1.67 -16.10
C GLN A 142 -16.71 -1.82 -17.58
N GLN A 143 -16.21 -0.76 -18.22
CA GLN A 143 -15.75 -0.81 -19.60
C GLN A 143 -14.47 -1.62 -19.78
N ASP A 144 -13.53 -1.53 -18.84
CA ASP A 144 -12.26 -2.27 -18.93
C ASP A 144 -12.49 -3.78 -18.86
N LEU A 145 -13.38 -4.21 -17.97
CA LEU A 145 -13.82 -5.61 -17.89
C LEU A 145 -14.42 -6.15 -19.19
N LEU A 146 -14.99 -5.31 -20.05
CA LEU A 146 -15.49 -5.75 -21.36
C LEU A 146 -14.39 -5.95 -22.41
N LYS A 147 -13.22 -5.32 -22.23
CA LYS A 147 -12.10 -5.45 -23.19
C LYS A 147 -11.51 -6.86 -23.13
N ASP A 148 -11.48 -7.42 -21.92
CA ASP A 148 -10.88 -8.74 -21.64
C ASP A 148 -11.92 -9.83 -21.33
N ALA A 149 -13.22 -9.49 -21.36
CA ALA A 149 -14.35 -10.43 -21.30
C ALA A 149 -14.37 -11.36 -22.53
N ASN A 150 -13.49 -12.35 -22.52
CA ASN A 150 -13.55 -13.50 -23.39
C ASN A 150 -14.64 -14.46 -22.89
N CYS A 151 -15.35 -15.12 -23.81
CA CYS A 151 -16.39 -16.13 -23.53
C CYS A 151 -15.88 -17.30 -22.70
N ASN A 152 -14.56 -17.47 -22.65
CA ASN A 152 -13.89 -18.59 -22.00
C ASN A 152 -13.11 -18.17 -20.75
N SER A 153 -13.22 -16.90 -20.31
CA SER A 153 -12.59 -16.47 -19.06
C SER A 153 -13.27 -17.17 -17.89
N ASN A 154 -12.46 -17.67 -16.95
CA ASN A 154 -12.96 -18.19 -15.69
C ASN A 154 -12.98 -17.07 -14.63
N CYS A 155 -13.57 -17.35 -13.47
CA CYS A 155 -13.71 -16.37 -12.41
C CYS A 155 -12.39 -15.85 -11.83
N THR A 156 -11.30 -16.62 -11.92
CA THR A 156 -9.96 -16.15 -11.55
C THR A 156 -9.48 -15.10 -12.53
N ALA A 157 -9.59 -15.37 -13.84
CA ALA A 157 -9.22 -14.39 -14.87
C ALA A 157 -10.05 -13.09 -14.74
N VAL A 158 -11.37 -13.21 -14.55
CA VAL A 158 -12.25 -12.04 -14.31
C VAL A 158 -11.79 -11.24 -13.08
N ASN A 159 -11.37 -11.90 -12.01
CA ASN A 159 -10.87 -11.25 -10.81
C ASN A 159 -9.54 -10.52 -11.08
N ASP A 160 -8.58 -11.20 -11.71
CA ASP A 160 -7.26 -10.67 -12.01
C ASP A 160 -7.35 -9.45 -12.94
N ASP A 161 -8.11 -9.57 -14.03
CA ASP A 161 -8.36 -8.48 -14.99
C ASP A 161 -9.05 -7.30 -14.30
N ALA A 162 -10.02 -7.58 -13.43
CA ALA A 162 -10.67 -6.53 -12.67
C ALA A 162 -9.66 -5.75 -11.82
N PHE A 163 -8.86 -6.42 -10.99
CA PHE A 163 -7.91 -5.74 -10.11
C PHE A 163 -6.79 -5.02 -10.88
N ALA A 164 -6.36 -5.56 -12.01
CA ALA A 164 -5.40 -4.91 -12.89
C ALA A 164 -5.89 -3.55 -13.42
N SER A 165 -7.21 -3.41 -13.66
CA SER A 165 -7.81 -2.17 -14.16
C SER A 165 -7.90 -1.03 -13.13
N HIS A 166 -7.89 -1.34 -11.82
CA HIS A 166 -8.28 -0.36 -10.78
C HIS A 166 -7.37 0.86 -10.74
N ALA A 167 -6.05 0.64 -10.72
CA ALA A 167 -5.06 1.73 -10.69
C ALA A 167 -5.28 2.70 -11.87
N GLY A 168 -5.35 2.16 -13.08
CA GLY A 168 -5.56 2.95 -14.29
C GLY A 168 -6.87 3.73 -14.24
N CYS A 169 -7.99 3.08 -13.91
CA CYS A 169 -9.30 3.73 -13.91
C CYS A 169 -9.44 4.81 -12.83
N TYR A 170 -8.86 4.61 -11.64
CA TYR A 170 -8.93 5.62 -10.57
C TYR A 170 -8.18 6.89 -10.97
N ILE A 171 -6.98 6.76 -11.54
CA ILE A 171 -6.17 7.90 -12.00
C ILE A 171 -6.86 8.63 -13.14
N GLN A 172 -7.26 7.90 -14.18
CA GLN A 172 -7.88 8.47 -15.38
C GLN A 172 -9.19 9.19 -15.06
N SER A 173 -9.88 8.76 -14.01
CA SER A 173 -11.11 9.40 -13.53
C SER A 173 -10.87 10.67 -12.71
N GLY A 174 -9.62 10.97 -12.35
CA GLY A 174 -9.23 12.20 -11.66
C GLY A 174 -8.90 12.06 -10.18
N LEU A 175 -8.60 10.85 -9.68
CA LEU A 175 -8.29 10.61 -8.26
C LEU A 175 -7.24 11.59 -7.71
N CYS A 176 -6.15 11.81 -8.48
CA CYS A 176 -5.05 12.65 -8.02
C CYS A 176 -5.39 14.15 -7.93
N SER A 177 -6.56 14.57 -8.42
CA SER A 177 -7.01 15.96 -8.37
C SER A 177 -8.17 16.17 -7.38
N LEU A 178 -8.56 15.13 -6.63
CA LEU A 178 -9.62 15.24 -5.64
C LEU A 178 -9.16 16.04 -4.41
N PRO A 179 -10.04 16.86 -3.81
CA PRO A 179 -9.75 17.54 -2.55
C PRO A 179 -9.58 16.53 -1.40
N PRO A 180 -8.83 16.87 -0.34
CA PRO A 180 -8.60 15.97 0.79
C PRO A 180 -9.87 15.43 1.46
N THR A 181 -10.99 16.16 1.43
CA THR A 181 -12.28 15.68 1.97
C THR A 181 -12.83 14.47 1.22
N ASP A 182 -12.60 14.37 -0.08
CA ASP A 182 -13.05 13.23 -0.87
C ASP A 182 -12.20 11.99 -0.56
N TRP A 183 -10.92 12.16 -0.24
CA TRP A 183 -10.06 11.08 0.22
C TRP A 183 -10.52 10.48 1.56
N ILE A 184 -11.01 11.32 2.49
CA ILE A 184 -11.67 10.86 3.72
C ILE A 184 -12.92 10.07 3.38
N ALA A 185 -13.76 10.59 2.48
CA ALA A 185 -14.99 9.94 2.07
C ALA A 185 -14.74 8.58 1.39
N ILE A 186 -13.67 8.45 0.59
CA ILE A 186 -13.21 7.16 0.04
C ILE A 186 -12.91 6.20 1.19
N GLU A 187 -12.09 6.62 2.16
CA GLU A 187 -11.74 5.80 3.32
C GLU A 187 -12.95 5.33 4.10
N GLU A 188 -13.89 6.22 4.40
CA GLU A 188 -15.12 5.86 5.10
C GLU A 188 -16.01 4.89 4.31
N THR A 189 -15.99 4.99 2.96
CA THR A 189 -16.87 4.20 2.09
C THR A 189 -16.41 2.75 2.00
N ILE A 190 -15.13 2.53 1.69
CA ILE A 190 -14.60 1.18 1.49
C ILE A 190 -14.00 0.60 2.77
N GLY A 191 -13.51 1.44 3.67
CA GLY A 191 -12.89 1.09 4.96
C GLY A 191 -11.38 0.93 4.85
N PHE A 192 -10.65 1.41 5.87
CA PHE A 192 -9.19 1.39 5.97
C PHE A 192 -8.57 0.03 5.61
N LEU A 193 -9.08 -1.09 6.12
CA LEU A 193 -8.50 -2.42 5.84
C LEU A 193 -8.58 -2.82 4.35
N THR A 194 -9.66 -2.46 3.67
CA THR A 194 -9.86 -2.77 2.23
C THR A 194 -9.01 -1.89 1.33
N ILE A 195 -8.73 -0.68 1.81
CA ILE A 195 -7.70 0.18 1.26
C ILE A 195 -6.39 -0.55 1.46
N PHE A 196 -5.87 -0.71 2.68
CA PHE A 196 -4.49 -1.15 2.91
C PHE A 196 -4.07 -2.48 2.24
N GLU A 197 -4.95 -3.47 2.13
CA GLU A 197 -4.64 -4.72 1.42
C GLU A 197 -4.48 -4.53 -0.10
N THR A 198 -5.31 -3.67 -0.70
CA THR A 198 -5.27 -3.34 -2.14
C THR A 198 -4.36 -2.12 -2.42
N TRP A 199 -4.09 -1.31 -1.41
CA TRP A 199 -3.48 0.01 -1.46
C TRP A 199 -1.98 -0.05 -1.64
N ASN A 200 -1.30 -1.08 -1.14
CA ASN A 200 0.14 -1.21 -1.38
C ASN A 200 0.41 -1.47 -2.86
N ALA A 201 -0.31 -2.41 -3.48
CA ALA A 201 -0.22 -2.67 -4.91
C ALA A 201 -0.66 -1.45 -5.75
N PHE A 202 -1.73 -0.77 -5.32
CA PHE A 202 -2.22 0.46 -5.95
C PHE A 202 -1.22 1.62 -5.83
N LYS A 203 -0.64 1.84 -4.64
CA LYS A 203 0.36 2.87 -4.37
C LYS A 203 1.66 2.57 -5.11
N GLU A 204 2.12 1.33 -5.12
CA GLU A 204 3.28 0.91 -5.92
C GLU A 204 3.04 1.17 -7.41
N ALA A 205 1.85 0.86 -7.93
CA ALA A 205 1.49 1.18 -9.31
C ALA A 205 1.45 2.70 -9.58
N LEU A 206 0.95 3.49 -8.63
CA LEU A 206 0.93 4.95 -8.70
C LEU A 206 2.33 5.59 -8.60
N ASP A 207 3.16 5.09 -7.69
CA ASP A 207 4.53 5.54 -7.45
C ASP A 207 5.40 5.21 -8.65
N ALA A 208 5.28 4.00 -9.21
CA ALA A 208 5.98 3.61 -10.44
C ALA A 208 5.53 4.44 -11.65
N ALA A 209 4.26 4.87 -11.70
CA ALA A 209 3.71 5.72 -12.76
C ALA A 209 3.92 7.23 -12.52
N GLY A 210 4.37 7.65 -11.34
CA GLY A 210 4.50 9.06 -10.93
C GLY A 210 3.17 9.84 -10.87
N ALA A 211 2.02 9.16 -10.97
CA ALA A 211 0.74 9.77 -11.31
C ALA A 211 0.15 10.65 -10.19
N CYS A 212 0.44 10.33 -8.92
CA CYS A 212 -0.05 11.06 -7.74
C CYS A 212 1.09 11.54 -6.80
N ALA A 213 2.29 11.81 -7.32
CA ALA A 213 3.50 12.05 -6.51
C ALA A 213 3.34 13.14 -5.40
N GLU A 214 2.62 14.22 -5.69
CA GLU A 214 2.37 15.30 -4.70
C GLU A 214 1.46 14.86 -3.55
N LEU A 215 0.42 14.07 -3.83
CA LEU A 215 -0.48 13.54 -2.81
C LEU A 215 0.18 12.47 -1.95
N ILE A 216 1.08 11.65 -2.53
CA ILE A 216 1.85 10.65 -1.80
C ILE A 216 2.79 11.33 -0.80
N ALA A 217 3.40 12.45 -1.17
CA ALA A 217 4.20 13.28 -0.28
C ALA A 217 3.34 13.93 0.84
N MET A 218 2.14 14.42 0.52
CA MET A 218 1.21 14.96 1.52
C MET A 218 0.73 13.90 2.50
N GLY A 219 0.33 12.71 2.02
CA GLY A 219 -0.11 11.59 2.86
C GLY A 219 0.99 11.12 3.80
N ASN A 220 2.22 10.95 3.30
CA ASN A 220 3.37 10.60 4.12
C ASN A 220 3.66 11.67 5.19
N THR A 221 3.47 12.95 4.86
CA THR A 221 3.65 14.06 5.81
C THR A 221 2.57 14.04 6.88
N LEU A 222 1.31 13.83 6.50
CA LEU A 222 0.17 13.86 7.42
C LEU A 222 0.14 12.65 8.39
N VAL A 223 0.58 11.49 7.91
CA VAL A 223 0.82 10.31 8.77
C VAL A 223 1.98 10.59 9.73
N ALA A 224 3.07 11.21 9.26
CA ALA A 224 4.20 11.57 10.10
C ALA A 224 3.85 12.65 11.16
N THR A 225 2.88 13.53 10.87
CA THR A 225 2.43 14.58 11.82
C THR A 225 1.31 14.12 12.76
N GLY A 226 0.85 12.87 12.65
CA GLY A 226 -0.20 12.32 13.52
C GLY A 226 -1.56 13.00 13.34
N GLN A 227 -1.80 13.65 12.19
CA GLN A 227 -3.08 14.28 11.88
C GLN A 227 -4.14 13.28 11.38
N TRP A 228 -3.76 12.00 11.26
CA TRP A 228 -4.60 10.86 10.90
C TRP A 228 -4.45 9.72 11.91
N GLN A 229 -4.69 10.02 13.18
CA GLN A 229 -4.93 9.03 14.22
C GLN A 229 -6.39 9.07 14.67
#